data_AF-A0A0F9MEU1-F1
#
_entry.id   AF-A0A0F9MEU1-F1
#
_cell.length_a   1.000
_cell.length_b   1.000
_cell.length_c   1.000
_cell.angle_alpha   90.00
_cell.angle_beta   90.00
_cell.angle_gamma   90.00
#
_symmetry.space_group_name_H-M   'P 1'
#
loop_
_entity.id
_entity.type
_entity.pdbx_description
1 polymer ?
#
loop_
_entity_poly.entity_id
_entity_poly.type
_entity_poly.pdbx_seq_one_letter_code
_entity_poly.pdbx_strand_id
1 'polypeptide(L)'
;AGAVVKKEDEKDTAFFLEALIEWLKPFGINYITIDFSERLEAGVKRFFTDEQILKGTFHASQLLNNGISKELIRLKNKKYVNRIKEFLYIRQFSLNLEEDNVVMKNINFQYREPKIAWKIYLKLRRIFSAHDLRKIEADLRQFLNSTKMEQWKGGEIFKERCKVFFPKRGLTQKGVTHFKRNIYRAWRSVIRRFRKDIEKQKSGFNDARFIVLKNPLDMKDYQKKRLRKALKRFPWLRPIRQILVKYYYQFRVAPVKRAPLKFLLHLVSKQSHKKLKSAINTLLKYEKQVFRFQVIQRENPKLKDCKGIKVVNETSMRKVNRLFQTQMGMRTLDNLVMRTSHYLDCPIIVAPSVLE
;
A
#
# COMPACT_ATOMS: atom_id res chain seq x y z
N ALA A 1 13.88 -4.22 -32.93
CA ALA A 1 14.16 -5.58 -32.44
C ALA A 1 13.20 -5.96 -31.32
N GLY A 2 12.51 -7.10 -31.45
CA GLY A 2 11.70 -7.71 -30.39
C GLY A 2 12.33 -9.01 -29.88
N ALA A 3 11.89 -9.49 -28.71
CA ALA A 3 12.34 -10.76 -28.13
C ALA A 3 11.12 -11.62 -27.78
N VAL A 4 11.15 -12.92 -28.07
CA VAL A 4 10.19 -13.91 -27.56
C VAL A 4 10.98 -14.92 -26.74
N VAL A 5 10.69 -14.98 -25.44
CA VAL A 5 11.32 -15.91 -24.49
C VAL A 5 10.23 -16.66 -23.76
N LYS A 6 10.49 -17.92 -23.39
CA LYS A 6 9.53 -18.72 -22.63
C LYS A 6 9.47 -18.23 -21.18
N LYS A 7 10.62 -17.83 -20.60
CA LYS A 7 10.72 -17.31 -19.23
C LYS A 7 11.79 -16.22 -19.14
N GLU A 8 11.64 -15.33 -18.16
CA GLU A 8 12.72 -14.41 -17.77
C GLU A 8 13.70 -15.14 -16.83
N ASP A 9 14.58 -15.96 -17.40
CA ASP A 9 15.67 -16.65 -16.70
C ASP A 9 17.05 -16.30 -17.27
N GLU A 10 18.10 -16.79 -16.61
CA GLU A 10 19.49 -16.49 -16.98
C GLU A 10 19.85 -16.96 -18.40
N LYS A 11 19.37 -18.15 -18.80
CA LYS A 11 19.71 -18.76 -20.09
C LYS A 11 19.06 -18.00 -21.23
N ASP A 12 17.74 -17.75 -21.13
CA ASP A 12 16.98 -17.01 -22.13
C ASP A 12 17.50 -15.57 -22.25
N THR A 13 17.90 -14.95 -21.13
CA THR A 13 18.50 -13.60 -21.13
C THR A 13 19.86 -13.60 -21.82
N ALA A 14 20.72 -14.59 -21.54
CA ALA A 14 22.04 -14.67 -22.14
C ALA A 14 21.97 -14.88 -23.65
N PHE A 15 21.12 -15.80 -24.10
CA PHE A 15 20.85 -16.05 -25.52
C PHE A 15 20.37 -14.78 -26.23
N PHE A 16 19.41 -14.07 -25.62
CA PHE A 16 18.90 -12.83 -26.20
C PHE A 16 19.99 -11.76 -26.34
N LEU A 17 20.85 -11.62 -25.33
CA LEU A 17 21.91 -10.62 -25.36
C LEU A 17 23.00 -10.95 -26.38
N GLU A 18 23.36 -12.22 -26.53
CA GLU A 18 24.29 -12.67 -27.56
C GLU A 18 23.81 -12.26 -28.96
N ALA A 19 22.57 -12.60 -29.29
CA ALA A 19 21.95 -12.22 -30.56
C ALA A 19 21.83 -10.70 -30.73
N LEU A 20 21.46 -9.98 -29.66
CA LEU A 20 21.35 -8.52 -29.69
C LEU A 20 22.70 -7.83 -29.90
N ILE A 21 23.76 -8.33 -29.26
CA ILE A 21 25.12 -7.81 -29.39
C ILE A 21 25.61 -7.98 -30.82
N GLU A 22 25.40 -9.15 -31.43
CA GLU A 22 25.80 -9.39 -32.83
C GLU A 22 25.02 -8.47 -33.79
N TRP A 23 23.71 -8.29 -33.58
CA TRP A 23 22.90 -7.38 -34.40
C TRP A 23 23.31 -5.92 -34.29
N LEU A 24 23.76 -5.50 -33.11
CA LEU A 24 24.17 -4.12 -32.84
C LEU A 24 25.69 -3.92 -32.91
N LYS A 25 26.43 -4.92 -33.37
CA LYS A 25 27.88 -4.87 -33.54
C LYS A 25 28.38 -3.65 -34.30
N PRO A 26 27.74 -3.18 -35.40
CA PRO A 26 28.15 -1.95 -36.09
C PRO A 26 28.04 -0.69 -35.23
N PHE A 27 27.18 -0.69 -34.22
CA PHE A 27 26.92 0.47 -33.36
C PHE A 27 27.73 0.46 -32.06
N GLY A 28 28.18 -0.72 -31.61
CA GLY A 28 28.87 -0.91 -30.34
C GLY A 28 27.96 -0.67 -29.13
N ILE A 29 27.68 -1.73 -28.34
CA ILE A 29 26.90 -1.58 -27.10
C ILE A 29 27.86 -1.38 -25.93
N ASN A 30 27.96 -0.16 -25.42
CA ASN A 30 28.83 0.15 -24.30
C ASN A 30 28.17 -0.05 -22.93
N TYR A 31 26.83 0.04 -22.87
CA TYR A 31 26.07 0.03 -21.63
C TYR A 31 24.70 -0.63 -21.82
N ILE A 32 24.22 -1.26 -20.75
CA ILE A 32 22.89 -1.87 -20.72
C ILE A 32 22.12 -1.38 -19.49
N THR A 33 20.84 -1.03 -19.67
CA THR A 33 19.96 -0.65 -18.57
C THR A 33 18.93 -1.75 -18.35
N ILE A 34 18.92 -2.31 -17.14
CA ILE A 34 17.97 -3.35 -16.72
C ILE A 34 17.15 -2.90 -15.51
N ASP A 35 16.14 -3.68 -15.16
CA ASP A 35 15.41 -3.51 -13.91
C ASP A 35 16.13 -4.21 -12.74
N PHE A 36 15.42 -4.46 -11.63
CA PHE A 36 15.98 -5.09 -10.43
C PHE A 36 15.80 -6.62 -10.39
N SER A 37 15.55 -7.26 -11.53
CA SER A 37 15.48 -8.72 -11.63
C SER A 37 16.87 -9.34 -11.48
N GLU A 38 17.05 -10.16 -10.44
CA GLU A 38 18.29 -10.90 -10.21
C GLU A 38 18.58 -11.89 -11.34
N ARG A 39 17.53 -12.46 -11.95
CA ARG A 39 17.63 -13.41 -13.06
C ARG A 39 18.13 -12.75 -14.34
N LEU A 40 17.60 -11.56 -14.66
CA LEU A 40 18.08 -10.77 -15.79
C LEU A 40 19.53 -10.33 -15.56
N GLU A 41 19.84 -9.87 -14.35
CA GLU A 41 21.20 -9.44 -14.01
C GLU A 41 22.22 -10.58 -14.16
N ALA A 42 21.88 -11.82 -13.78
CA ALA A 42 22.76 -12.97 -13.97
C ALA A 42 23.10 -13.22 -15.46
N GLY A 43 22.11 -13.16 -16.35
CA GLY A 43 22.35 -13.34 -17.79
C GLY A 43 23.16 -12.19 -18.40
N VAL A 44 22.88 -10.96 -17.97
CA VAL A 44 23.58 -9.74 -18.42
C VAL A 44 25.06 -9.75 -18.03
N LYS A 45 25.37 -10.26 -16.84
CA LYS A 45 26.74 -10.35 -16.30
C LYS A 45 27.68 -11.27 -17.09
N ARG A 46 27.14 -12.07 -18.01
CA ARG A 46 27.96 -12.87 -18.94
C ARG A 46 28.60 -12.02 -20.04
N PHE A 47 28.04 -10.86 -20.35
CA PHE A 47 28.48 -10.00 -21.47
C PHE A 47 28.91 -8.60 -21.03
N PHE A 48 28.41 -8.12 -19.88
CA PHE A 48 28.67 -6.77 -19.38
C PHE A 48 29.23 -6.82 -17.97
N THR A 49 30.24 -5.99 -17.69
CA THR A 49 30.77 -5.83 -16.33
C THR A 49 29.80 -5.05 -15.44
N ASP A 50 30.02 -5.10 -14.13
CA ASP A 50 29.21 -4.33 -13.16
C ASP A 50 29.26 -2.82 -13.44
N GLU A 51 30.29 -2.30 -14.12
CA GLU A 51 30.47 -0.91 -14.59
C GLU A 51 29.58 -0.57 -15.79
N GLN A 52 29.31 -1.55 -16.65
CA GLN A 52 28.52 -1.38 -17.87
C GLN A 52 27.01 -1.57 -17.63
N ILE A 53 26.62 -2.10 -16.47
CA ILE A 53 25.23 -2.34 -16.08
C ILE A 53 24.65 -1.14 -15.34
N LEU A 54 23.50 -0.65 -15.79
CA LEU A 54 22.70 0.40 -15.16
C LEU A 54 21.36 -0.16 -14.67
N LYS A 55 20.85 0.42 -13.58
CA LYS A 55 19.48 0.17 -13.12
C LYS A 55 18.56 1.31 -13.58
N GLY A 56 17.44 0.95 -14.21
CA GLY A 56 16.48 1.92 -14.74
C GLY A 56 15.94 2.87 -13.66
N THR A 57 16.05 4.18 -13.88
CA THR A 57 15.59 5.22 -12.93
C THR A 57 14.08 5.17 -12.67
N PHE A 58 13.30 4.81 -13.70
CA PHE A 58 11.87 4.53 -13.59
C PHE A 58 11.60 3.37 -12.62
N HIS A 59 12.27 2.22 -12.83
CA HIS A 59 12.14 1.05 -11.98
C HIS A 59 12.62 1.32 -10.55
N ALA A 60 13.65 2.14 -10.36
CA ALA A 60 14.14 2.53 -9.04
C ALA A 60 13.07 3.33 -8.27
N SER A 61 12.45 4.29 -8.94
CA SER A 61 11.34 5.07 -8.40
C SER A 61 10.11 4.21 -8.11
N GLN A 62 9.78 3.28 -9.01
CA GLN A 62 8.69 2.33 -8.86
C GLN A 62 8.92 1.38 -7.67
N LEU A 63 10.13 0.86 -7.51
CA LEU A 63 10.54 0.00 -6.40
C LEU A 63 10.32 0.70 -5.05
N LEU A 64 10.81 1.95 -4.91
CA LEU A 64 10.61 2.75 -3.71
C LEU A 64 9.12 3.02 -3.44
N ASN A 65 8.40 3.51 -4.45
CA ASN A 65 6.97 3.84 -4.33
C ASN A 65 6.13 2.62 -3.95
N ASN A 66 6.44 1.44 -4.52
CA ASN A 66 5.77 0.19 -4.19
C ASN A 66 6.04 -0.23 -2.74
N GLY A 67 7.29 -0.10 -2.27
CA GLY A 67 7.67 -0.31 -0.88
C GLY A 67 6.88 0.59 0.07
N ILE A 68 6.87 1.90 -0.19
CA ILE A 68 6.15 2.88 0.64
C ILE A 68 4.63 2.65 0.57
N SER A 69 4.08 2.32 -0.59
CA SER A 69 2.66 2.01 -0.75
C SER A 69 2.21 0.85 0.14
N LYS A 70 3.02 -0.22 0.24
CA LYS A 70 2.76 -1.35 1.15
C LYS A 70 2.84 -0.94 2.62
N GLU A 71 3.80 -0.07 2.97
CA GLU A 71 3.88 0.48 4.32
C GLU A 71 2.67 1.36 4.66
N LEU A 72 2.21 2.22 3.75
CA LEU A 72 1.02 3.03 3.93
C LEU A 72 -0.25 2.18 4.07
N ILE A 73 -0.35 1.04 3.38
CA ILE A 73 -1.43 0.06 3.58
C ILE A 73 -1.37 -0.55 4.99
N ARG A 74 -0.18 -0.96 5.44
CA ARG A 74 0.03 -1.51 6.79
C ARG A 74 -0.40 -0.50 7.85
N LEU A 75 0.03 0.76 7.72
CA LEU A 75 -0.34 1.85 8.62
C LEU A 75 -1.83 2.15 8.60
N LYS A 76 -2.47 2.14 7.42
CA LYS A 76 -3.93 2.26 7.29
C LYS A 76 -4.66 1.17 8.06
N ASN A 77 -4.19 -0.07 7.93
CA ASN A 77 -4.81 -1.20 8.60
C ASN A 77 -4.69 -1.07 10.12
N LYS A 78 -3.48 -0.76 10.60
CA LYS A 78 -3.19 -0.54 12.02
C LYS A 78 -3.93 0.66 12.63
N LYS A 79 -4.04 1.79 11.92
CA LYS A 79 -4.66 3.01 12.46
C LYS A 79 -6.18 3.01 12.35
N TYR A 80 -6.74 2.40 11.31
CA TYR A 80 -8.17 2.55 10.99
C TYR A 80 -8.90 1.21 10.85
N VAL A 81 -8.46 0.32 9.97
CA VAL A 81 -9.25 -0.87 9.58
C VAL A 81 -9.47 -1.81 10.77
N ASN A 82 -8.42 -2.12 11.51
CA ASN A 82 -8.52 -3.04 12.65
C ASN A 82 -9.41 -2.46 13.75
N ARG A 83 -9.31 -1.16 14.01
CA ARG A 83 -10.17 -0.47 14.98
C ARG A 83 -11.65 -0.45 14.55
N ILE A 84 -11.92 -0.25 13.26
CA ILE A 84 -13.28 -0.36 12.70
C ILE A 84 -13.83 -1.78 12.88
N LYS A 85 -13.00 -2.80 12.60
CA LYS A 85 -13.37 -4.21 12.79
C LYS A 85 -13.74 -4.51 14.24
N GLU A 86 -12.98 -4.01 15.22
CA GLU A 86 -13.33 -4.19 16.64
C GLU A 86 -14.67 -3.54 17.00
N PHE A 87 -14.98 -2.34 16.51
CA PHE A 87 -16.29 -1.73 16.74
C PHE A 87 -17.44 -2.48 16.07
N LEU A 88 -17.24 -3.02 14.86
CA LEU A 88 -18.23 -3.88 14.20
C LEU A 88 -18.46 -5.16 14.99
N TYR A 89 -17.38 -5.78 15.45
CA TYR A 89 -17.42 -6.98 16.27
C TYR A 89 -18.18 -6.74 17.59
N ILE A 90 -17.86 -5.68 18.33
CA ILE A 90 -18.57 -5.29 19.55
C ILE A 90 -20.07 -5.15 19.31
N ARG A 91 -20.46 -4.48 18.21
CA ARG A 91 -21.87 -4.30 17.87
C ARG A 91 -22.54 -5.65 17.63
N GLN A 92 -21.98 -6.48 16.76
CA GLN A 92 -22.59 -7.76 16.43
C GLN A 92 -22.65 -8.69 17.64
N PHE A 93 -21.56 -8.77 18.39
CA PHE A 93 -21.48 -9.63 19.56
C PHE A 93 -22.44 -9.18 20.68
N SER A 94 -22.63 -7.87 20.88
CA SER A 94 -23.66 -7.37 21.82
C SER A 94 -25.08 -7.78 21.42
N LEU A 95 -25.43 -7.75 20.13
CA LEU A 95 -26.74 -8.18 19.65
C LEU A 95 -26.96 -9.67 19.92
N ASN A 96 -25.98 -10.50 19.56
CA ASN A 96 -26.06 -11.93 19.76
C ASN A 96 -26.20 -12.32 21.26
N LEU A 97 -25.56 -11.56 22.16
CA LEU A 97 -25.69 -11.77 23.62
C LEU A 97 -27.01 -11.26 24.20
N GLU A 98 -27.69 -10.34 23.52
CA GLU A 98 -29.02 -9.85 23.92
C GLU A 98 -30.12 -10.80 23.46
N GLU A 99 -29.86 -11.56 22.39
CA GLU A 99 -30.74 -12.60 21.83
C GLU A 99 -30.48 -13.99 22.44
N ASP A 100 -29.59 -14.09 23.45
CA ASP A 100 -29.14 -15.33 24.10
C ASP A 100 -28.59 -16.41 23.14
N ASN A 101 -28.22 -16.00 21.93
CA ASN A 101 -27.74 -16.87 20.85
C ASN A 101 -26.28 -17.36 21.05
N VAL A 102 -25.54 -16.79 22.00
CA VAL A 102 -24.10 -17.08 22.18
C VAL A 102 -23.67 -16.94 23.65
N VAL A 103 -22.76 -17.82 24.10
CA VAL A 103 -22.14 -17.75 25.43
C VAL A 103 -21.12 -16.60 25.53
N MET A 104 -21.06 -15.96 26.71
CA MET A 104 -20.10 -14.91 27.04
C MET A 104 -18.65 -15.40 26.85
N LYS A 105 -17.87 -14.77 25.96
CA LYS A 105 -16.46 -15.08 25.74
C LYS A 105 -15.56 -13.98 26.32
N ASN A 106 -14.38 -14.35 26.81
CA ASN A 106 -13.34 -13.39 27.16
C ASN A 106 -12.77 -12.76 25.89
N ILE A 107 -13.16 -11.51 25.63
CA ILE A 107 -12.70 -10.77 24.45
C ILE A 107 -11.61 -9.78 24.86
N ASN A 108 -10.45 -9.88 24.21
CA ASN A 108 -9.37 -8.93 24.38
C ASN A 108 -9.31 -7.97 23.18
N PHE A 109 -9.68 -6.71 23.41
CA PHE A 109 -9.60 -5.65 22.42
C PHE A 109 -8.23 -4.96 22.46
N GLN A 110 -7.64 -4.73 21.29
CA GLN A 110 -6.33 -4.08 21.17
C GLN A 110 -6.43 -2.57 21.35
N TYR A 111 -7.57 -1.96 20.98
CA TYR A 111 -7.74 -0.51 21.02
C TYR A 111 -8.48 -0.06 22.29
N ARG A 112 -8.02 1.06 22.86
CA ARG A 112 -8.55 1.62 24.12
C ARG A 112 -10.05 1.87 24.04
N GLU A 113 -10.55 2.50 22.98
CA GLU A 113 -11.95 2.90 22.90
C GLU A 113 -12.92 1.72 22.74
N PRO A 114 -12.69 0.73 21.86
CA PRO A 114 -13.41 -0.54 21.88
C PRO A 114 -13.39 -1.24 23.25
N LYS A 115 -12.21 -1.30 23.90
CA LYS A 115 -12.06 -1.92 25.23
C LYS A 115 -12.93 -1.24 26.29
N ILE A 116 -12.93 0.09 26.35
CA ILE A 116 -13.77 0.85 27.31
C ILE A 116 -15.26 0.68 26.97
N ALA A 117 -15.64 0.79 25.69
CA ALA A 117 -17.02 0.63 25.27
C ALA A 117 -17.56 -0.78 25.63
N TRP A 118 -16.73 -1.80 25.51
CA TRP A 118 -17.07 -3.17 25.94
C TRP A 118 -17.25 -3.28 27.45
N LYS A 119 -16.33 -2.73 28.25
CA LYS A 119 -16.48 -2.69 29.72
C LYS A 119 -17.78 -2.01 30.16
N ILE A 120 -18.18 -0.94 29.47
CA ILE A 120 -19.44 -0.25 29.71
C ILE A 120 -20.63 -1.18 29.44
N TYR A 121 -20.62 -1.86 28.29
CA TYR A 121 -21.66 -2.84 27.95
C TYR A 121 -21.77 -3.95 29.00
N LEU A 122 -20.65 -4.51 29.47
CA LEU A 122 -20.67 -5.52 30.53
C LEU A 122 -21.28 -5.01 31.84
N LYS A 123 -20.99 -3.76 32.21
CA LYS A 123 -21.60 -3.15 33.40
C LYS A 123 -23.10 -2.92 33.20
N LEU A 124 -23.53 -2.49 32.02
CA LEU A 124 -24.96 -2.39 31.68
C LEU A 124 -25.66 -3.75 31.78
N ARG A 125 -25.06 -4.84 31.25
CA ARG A 125 -25.62 -6.19 31.39
C ARG A 125 -25.81 -6.58 32.86
N ARG A 126 -24.82 -6.32 33.71
CA ARG A 126 -24.90 -6.57 35.16
C ARG A 126 -26.00 -5.76 35.85
N ILE A 127 -26.23 -4.52 35.43
CA ILE A 127 -27.31 -3.70 35.98
C ILE A 127 -28.66 -4.29 35.57
N PHE A 128 -28.83 -4.62 34.28
CA PHE A 128 -30.07 -5.18 33.75
C PHE A 128 -30.31 -6.67 34.05
N SER A 129 -29.42 -7.34 34.79
CA SER A 129 -29.66 -8.70 35.30
C SER A 129 -30.31 -8.71 36.69
N ALA A 130 -30.39 -7.55 37.36
CA ALA A 130 -31.09 -7.46 38.64
C ALA A 130 -32.61 -7.69 38.45
N HIS A 131 -33.27 -8.27 39.45
CA HIS A 131 -34.72 -8.48 39.44
C HIS A 131 -35.50 -7.27 39.97
N ASP A 132 -34.89 -6.49 40.88
CA ASP A 132 -35.50 -5.29 41.44
C ASP A 132 -35.37 -4.09 40.48
N LEU A 133 -36.51 -3.56 40.03
CA LEU A 133 -36.61 -2.41 39.13
C LEU A 133 -36.07 -1.11 39.75
N ARG A 134 -36.26 -0.90 41.05
CA ARG A 134 -35.75 0.30 41.74
C ARG A 134 -34.23 0.28 41.78
N LYS A 135 -33.65 -0.90 42.04
CA LYS A 135 -32.22 -1.14 42.00
C LYS A 135 -31.64 -0.94 40.60
N ILE A 136 -32.30 -1.42 39.54
CA ILE A 136 -31.89 -1.17 38.15
C ILE A 136 -31.76 0.34 37.88
N GLU A 137 -32.78 1.10 38.28
CA GLU A 137 -32.80 2.55 38.03
C GLU A 137 -31.69 3.27 38.82
N ALA A 138 -31.56 2.96 40.11
CA ALA A 138 -30.55 3.55 40.99
C ALA A 138 -29.12 3.23 40.51
N ASP A 139 -28.83 1.96 40.25
CA ASP A 139 -27.51 1.50 39.79
C ASP A 139 -27.15 2.12 38.43
N LEU A 140 -28.13 2.26 37.52
CA LEU A 140 -27.91 2.91 36.24
C LEU A 140 -27.63 4.41 36.40
N ARG A 141 -28.38 5.13 37.24
CA ARG A 141 -28.13 6.56 37.52
C ARG A 141 -26.75 6.76 38.14
N GLN A 142 -26.38 5.93 39.12
CA GLN A 142 -25.05 5.95 39.73
C GLN A 142 -23.96 5.67 38.69
N PHE A 143 -24.16 4.66 37.83
CA PHE A 143 -23.20 4.32 36.79
C PHE A 143 -23.02 5.42 35.75
N LEU A 144 -24.10 6.08 35.34
CA LEU A 144 -24.06 7.20 34.39
C LEU A 144 -23.34 8.43 34.94
N ASN A 145 -23.26 8.57 36.27
CA ASN A 145 -22.51 9.62 36.97
C ASN A 145 -21.13 9.15 37.46
N SER A 146 -20.70 7.94 37.11
CA SER A 146 -19.41 7.41 37.56
C SER A 146 -18.24 7.92 36.72
N THR A 147 -17.06 7.96 37.31
CA THR A 147 -15.79 8.30 36.65
C THR A 147 -15.48 7.42 35.43
N LYS A 148 -16.05 6.21 35.34
CA LYS A 148 -15.93 5.34 34.15
C LYS A 148 -16.58 5.96 32.91
N MET A 149 -17.63 6.76 33.06
CA MET A 149 -18.25 7.48 31.95
C MET A 149 -17.38 8.65 31.50
N GLU A 150 -16.81 9.39 32.43
CA GLU A 150 -15.89 10.51 32.13
C GLU A 150 -14.65 10.03 31.36
N GLN A 151 -14.13 8.85 31.70
CA GLN A 151 -13.00 8.23 31.00
C GLN A 151 -13.34 7.75 29.58
N TRP A 152 -14.62 7.57 29.26
CA TRP A 152 -15.05 7.21 27.92
C TRP A 152 -15.35 8.46 27.12
N LYS A 153 -14.68 8.63 25.97
CA LYS A 153 -14.95 9.75 25.04
C LYS A 153 -16.43 9.89 24.65
N GLY A 154 -17.21 8.80 24.75
CA GLY A 154 -18.64 8.76 24.46
C GLY A 154 -19.56 8.91 25.66
N GLY A 155 -19.00 9.09 26.87
CA GLY A 155 -19.72 9.10 28.14
C GLY A 155 -20.80 10.16 28.17
N GLU A 156 -20.45 11.43 27.93
CA GLU A 156 -21.43 12.53 27.95
C GLU A 156 -22.54 12.33 26.91
N ILE A 157 -22.18 11.99 25.68
CA ILE A 157 -23.17 11.73 24.62
C ILE A 157 -24.10 10.56 25.00
N PHE A 158 -23.55 9.52 25.63
CA PHE A 158 -24.34 8.39 26.10
C PHE A 158 -25.26 8.78 27.25
N LYS A 159 -24.73 9.52 28.24
CA LYS A 159 -25.45 10.03 29.40
C LYS A 159 -26.63 10.90 28.99
N GLU A 160 -26.42 11.86 28.09
CA GLU A 160 -27.48 12.72 27.54
C GLU A 160 -28.58 11.89 26.86
N ARG A 161 -28.20 10.92 26.03
CA ARG A 161 -29.18 10.02 25.39
C ARG A 161 -29.96 9.20 26.40
N CYS A 162 -29.29 8.70 27.45
CA CYS A 162 -29.94 7.91 28.49
C CYS A 162 -30.91 8.73 29.35
N LYS A 163 -30.60 10.00 29.65
CA LYS A 163 -31.47 10.89 30.45
C LYS A 163 -32.90 10.95 29.91
N VAL A 164 -33.05 11.00 28.58
CA VAL A 164 -34.36 11.09 27.90
C VAL A 164 -35.21 9.83 28.08
N PHE A 165 -34.61 8.68 28.38
CA PHE A 165 -35.35 7.42 28.52
C PHE A 165 -35.85 7.14 29.94
N PHE A 166 -35.39 7.89 30.96
CA PHE A 166 -35.83 7.65 32.33
C PHE A 166 -37.31 8.04 32.49
N PRO A 167 -38.16 7.13 32.99
CA PRO A 167 -39.58 7.42 33.20
C PRO A 167 -39.78 8.40 34.36
N LYS A 168 -40.77 9.29 34.24
CA LYS A 168 -41.13 10.25 35.32
C LYS A 168 -41.69 9.57 36.57
N ARG A 169 -42.36 8.42 36.41
CA ARG A 169 -43.03 7.66 37.49
C ARG A 169 -42.30 6.37 37.87
N GLY A 170 -41.03 6.23 37.50
CA GLY A 170 -40.23 5.02 37.74
C GLY A 170 -40.48 3.88 36.74
N LEU A 171 -39.63 2.85 36.80
CA LEU A 171 -39.70 1.68 35.91
C LEU A 171 -40.83 0.72 36.31
N THR A 172 -41.57 0.21 35.31
CA THR A 172 -42.60 -0.83 35.48
C THR A 172 -42.16 -2.15 34.88
N GLN A 173 -42.75 -3.26 35.31
CA GLN A 173 -42.43 -4.60 34.80
C GLN A 173 -42.65 -4.73 33.29
N LYS A 174 -43.72 -4.12 32.76
CA LYS A 174 -43.99 -4.08 31.31
C LYS A 174 -43.02 -3.14 30.56
N GLY A 175 -42.56 -2.07 31.21
CA GLY A 175 -41.72 -1.05 30.59
C GLY A 175 -40.21 -1.35 30.58
N VAL A 176 -39.72 -2.20 31.49
CA VAL A 176 -38.28 -2.44 31.69
C VAL A 176 -37.61 -3.05 30.45
N THR A 177 -38.30 -3.93 29.72
CA THR A 177 -37.78 -4.53 28.48
C THR A 177 -37.54 -3.49 27.40
N HIS A 178 -38.49 -2.56 27.23
CA HIS A 178 -38.36 -1.46 26.28
C HIS A 178 -37.25 -0.48 26.70
N PHE A 179 -37.20 -0.14 27.99
CA PHE A 179 -36.15 0.70 28.56
C PHE A 179 -34.75 0.12 28.33
N LYS A 180 -34.53 -1.16 28.69
CA LYS A 180 -33.28 -1.90 28.44
C LYS A 180 -32.87 -1.84 26.96
N ARG A 181 -33.80 -2.10 26.05
CA ARG A 181 -33.57 -2.03 24.59
C ARG A 181 -33.12 -0.64 24.15
N ASN A 182 -33.73 0.42 24.67
CA ASN A 182 -33.36 1.80 24.34
C ASN A 182 -31.98 2.19 24.86
N ILE A 183 -31.63 1.76 26.08
CA ILE A 183 -30.29 1.99 26.64
C ILE A 183 -29.21 1.29 25.82
N TYR A 184 -29.41 0.02 25.45
CA TYR A 184 -28.46 -0.68 24.55
C TYR A 184 -28.39 -0.06 23.16
N ARG A 185 -29.52 0.39 22.59
CA ARG A 185 -29.54 1.15 21.34
C ARG A 185 -28.74 2.46 21.45
N ALA A 186 -28.88 3.19 22.56
CA ALA A 186 -28.11 4.40 22.81
C ALA A 186 -26.61 4.11 22.88
N TRP A 187 -26.19 3.08 23.61
CA TRP A 187 -24.78 2.69 23.65
C TRP A 187 -24.25 2.30 22.26
N ARG A 188 -25.00 1.48 21.51
CA ARG A 188 -24.66 1.10 20.12
C ARG A 188 -24.57 2.30 19.18
N SER A 189 -25.40 3.32 19.40
CA SER A 189 -25.38 4.53 18.58
C SER A 189 -24.13 5.38 18.80
N VAL A 190 -23.61 5.41 20.04
CA VAL A 190 -22.38 6.12 20.39
C VAL A 190 -21.15 5.43 19.77
N ILE A 191 -21.04 4.10 19.89
CA ILE A 191 -19.95 3.36 19.22
C ILE A 191 -20.02 3.51 17.68
N ARG A 192 -21.24 3.58 17.10
CA ARG A 192 -21.43 3.80 15.66
C ARG A 192 -20.90 5.18 15.24
N ARG A 193 -21.09 6.21 16.06
CA ARG A 193 -20.55 7.56 15.81
C ARG A 193 -19.03 7.52 15.73
N PHE A 194 -18.36 6.91 16.71
CA PHE A 194 -16.90 6.76 16.68
C PHE A 194 -16.40 5.96 15.48
N ARG A 195 -17.10 4.88 15.12
CA ARG A 195 -16.77 4.09 13.93
C ARG A 195 -16.85 4.95 12.66
N LYS A 196 -17.93 5.74 12.49
CA LYS A 196 -18.11 6.64 11.35
C LYS A 196 -17.01 7.68 11.25
N ASP A 197 -16.56 8.25 12.36
CA ASP A 197 -15.45 9.22 12.37
C ASP A 197 -14.15 8.59 11.85
N ILE A 198 -13.87 7.35 12.27
CA ILE A 198 -12.70 6.58 11.80
C ILE A 198 -12.83 6.19 10.33
N GLU A 199 -14.03 5.81 9.88
CA GLU A 199 -14.33 5.55 8.46
C GLU A 199 -14.08 6.78 7.59
N LYS A 200 -14.51 7.97 8.05
CA LYS A 200 -14.26 9.26 7.38
C LYS A 200 -12.76 9.58 7.30
N GLN A 201 -12.00 9.31 8.38
CA GLN A 201 -10.54 9.43 8.37
C GLN A 201 -9.89 8.45 7.39
N LYS A 202 -10.33 7.18 7.37
CA LYS A 202 -9.84 6.15 6.44
C LYS A 202 -10.05 6.55 4.99
N SER A 203 -11.26 7.02 4.65
CA SER A 203 -11.59 7.49 3.31
C SER A 203 -10.64 8.62 2.88
N GLY A 204 -10.50 9.66 3.72
CA GLY A 204 -9.56 10.75 3.43
C GLY A 204 -8.10 10.31 3.31
N PHE A 205 -7.71 9.27 4.05
CA PHE A 205 -6.36 8.71 3.96
C PHE A 205 -6.13 8.00 2.61
N ASN A 206 -7.13 7.30 2.07
CA ASN A 206 -6.99 6.63 0.77
C ASN A 206 -6.66 7.65 -0.33
N ASP A 207 -7.31 8.82 -0.31
CA ASP A 207 -7.02 9.90 -1.26
C ASP A 207 -5.63 10.49 -1.05
N ALA A 208 -5.25 10.71 0.22
CA ALA A 208 -3.95 11.25 0.59
C ALA A 208 -2.79 10.31 0.20
N ARG A 209 -2.99 9.00 0.30
CA ARG A 209 -1.97 7.99 0.02
C ARG A 209 -1.41 8.11 -1.40
N PHE A 210 -2.26 8.33 -2.40
CA PHE A 210 -1.82 8.42 -3.79
C PHE A 210 -1.09 9.73 -4.08
N ILE A 211 -1.59 10.85 -3.56
CA ILE A 211 -1.00 12.16 -3.86
C ILE A 211 0.39 12.34 -3.22
N VAL A 212 0.64 11.71 -2.07
CA VAL A 212 1.94 11.76 -1.39
C VAL A 212 3.06 11.08 -2.19
N LEU A 213 2.74 10.00 -2.91
CA LEU A 213 3.69 9.22 -3.71
C LEU A 213 3.97 9.82 -5.09
N LYS A 214 3.21 10.84 -5.51
CA LYS A 214 3.35 11.41 -6.85
C LYS A 214 4.72 12.07 -7.01
N ASN A 215 5.38 11.83 -8.15
CA ASN A 215 6.65 12.49 -8.49
C ASN A 215 6.51 14.01 -8.35
N PRO A 216 7.29 14.69 -7.47
CA PRO A 216 7.23 16.14 -7.29
C PRO A 216 7.41 16.94 -8.58
N LEU A 217 8.16 16.40 -9.54
CA LEU A 217 8.47 17.07 -10.81
C LEU A 217 7.25 17.14 -11.73
N ASP A 218 6.37 16.13 -11.68
CA ASP A 218 5.22 15.99 -12.58
C ASP A 218 3.90 16.45 -11.93
N MET A 219 3.99 17.18 -10.81
CA MET A 219 2.82 17.65 -10.08
C MET A 219 2.25 18.94 -10.68
N LYS A 220 1.02 18.86 -11.19
CA LYS A 220 0.21 20.03 -11.57
C LYS A 220 -0.20 20.84 -10.33
N ASP A 221 -0.55 22.11 -10.49
CA ASP A 221 -0.82 23.00 -9.33
C ASP A 221 -2.00 22.56 -8.47
N TYR A 222 -3.07 22.03 -9.07
CA TYR A 222 -4.18 21.46 -8.31
C TYR A 222 -3.73 20.25 -7.47
N GLN A 223 -2.74 19.48 -7.92
CA GLN A 223 -2.17 18.35 -7.19
C GLN A 223 -1.32 18.82 -6.03
N LYS A 224 -0.55 19.90 -6.21
CA LYS A 224 0.20 20.56 -5.11
C LYS A 224 -0.77 21.07 -4.03
N LYS A 225 -1.87 21.73 -4.42
CA LYS A 225 -2.93 22.17 -3.49
C LYS A 225 -3.55 20.98 -2.74
N ARG A 226 -3.87 19.88 -3.44
CA ARG A 226 -4.38 18.64 -2.84
C ARG A 226 -3.38 18.01 -1.85
N LEU A 227 -2.09 17.97 -2.20
CA LEU A 227 -1.04 17.48 -1.32
C LEU A 227 -0.95 18.31 -0.03
N ARG A 228 -0.96 19.64 -0.12
CA ARG A 228 -0.95 20.52 1.06
C ARG A 228 -2.14 20.23 1.99
N LYS A 229 -3.35 20.11 1.43
CA LYS A 229 -4.56 19.73 2.18
C LYS A 229 -4.39 18.35 2.84
N ALA A 230 -3.84 17.37 2.12
CA ALA A 230 -3.58 16.04 2.64
C ALA A 230 -2.55 16.04 3.80
N LEU A 231 -1.46 16.79 3.67
CA LEU A 231 -0.42 16.92 4.71
C LEU A 231 -0.84 17.77 5.92
N LYS A 232 -1.83 18.66 5.77
CA LYS A 232 -2.49 19.34 6.89
C LYS A 232 -3.38 18.35 7.65
N ARG A 233 -4.15 17.53 6.92
CA ARG A 233 -5.05 16.53 7.51
C ARG A 233 -4.30 15.34 8.12
N PHE A 234 -3.17 14.94 7.56
CA PHE A 234 -2.35 13.82 8.01
C PHE A 234 -0.88 14.25 8.16
N PRO A 235 -0.52 14.97 9.24
CA PRO A 235 0.83 15.52 9.43
C PRO A 235 1.95 14.48 9.41
N TRP A 236 1.66 13.25 9.84
CA TRP A 236 2.61 12.13 9.84
C TRP A 236 3.03 11.66 8.44
N LEU A 237 2.36 12.11 7.37
CA LEU A 237 2.81 11.87 5.99
C LEU A 237 3.91 12.85 5.54
N ARG A 238 4.17 13.94 6.28
CA ARG A 238 5.16 14.96 5.91
C ARG A 238 6.58 14.40 5.82
N PRO A 239 7.08 13.60 6.79
CA PRO A 239 8.44 13.05 6.70
C PRO A 239 8.61 12.14 5.47
N ILE A 240 7.60 11.31 5.17
CA ILE A 240 7.60 10.46 3.97
C ILE A 240 7.69 11.32 2.71
N ARG A 241 6.90 12.40 2.64
CA ARG A 241 6.92 13.32 1.51
C ARG A 241 8.26 14.02 1.35
N GLN A 242 8.86 14.51 2.44
CA GLN A 242 10.17 15.18 2.42
C GLN A 242 11.26 14.24 1.88
N ILE A 243 11.28 13.00 2.35
CA ILE A 243 12.24 11.99 1.89
C ILE A 243 12.03 11.67 0.41
N LEU A 244 10.78 11.52 -0.04
CA LEU A 244 10.47 11.32 -1.46
C LEU A 244 10.92 12.50 -2.32
N VAL A 245 10.66 13.74 -1.89
CA VAL A 245 11.14 14.93 -2.62
C VAL A 245 12.66 14.93 -2.72
N LYS A 246 13.36 14.65 -1.63
CA LYS A 246 14.83 14.53 -1.61
C LYS A 246 15.32 13.44 -2.57
N TYR A 247 14.65 12.29 -2.59
CA TYR A 247 14.95 11.18 -3.50
C TYR A 247 14.83 11.57 -4.98
N TYR A 248 13.69 12.11 -5.40
CA TYR A 248 13.52 12.53 -6.80
C TYR A 248 14.49 13.64 -7.21
N TYR A 249 14.87 14.51 -6.28
CA TYR A 249 15.86 15.56 -6.57
C TYR A 249 17.27 15.01 -6.80
N GLN A 250 17.62 13.82 -6.27
CA GLN A 250 18.92 13.20 -6.51
C GLN A 250 19.19 12.92 -8.00
N PHE A 251 18.14 12.68 -8.80
CA PHE A 251 18.29 12.45 -10.24
C PHE A 251 18.60 13.74 -11.04
N ARG A 252 18.48 14.92 -10.43
CA ARG A 252 18.71 16.22 -11.07
C ARG A 252 19.98 16.93 -10.61
N VAL A 253 20.53 16.55 -9.46
CA VAL A 253 21.77 17.14 -8.95
C VAL A 253 22.98 16.51 -9.65
N ALA A 254 24.02 17.32 -9.84
CA ALA A 254 25.30 16.83 -10.34
C ALA A 254 25.85 15.71 -9.42
N PRO A 255 26.55 14.70 -9.97
CA PRO A 255 27.06 13.57 -9.18
C PRO A 255 27.83 13.98 -7.92
N VAL A 256 28.64 15.06 -8.00
CA VAL A 256 29.45 15.59 -6.89
C VAL A 256 28.60 16.16 -5.75
N LYS A 257 27.40 16.67 -6.05
CA LYS A 257 26.47 17.26 -5.06
C LYS A 257 25.42 16.25 -4.57
N ARG A 258 25.46 15.01 -5.03
CA ARG A 258 24.47 13.97 -4.70
C ARG A 258 24.69 13.47 -3.28
N ALA A 259 23.62 13.41 -2.51
CA ALA A 259 23.63 12.78 -1.19
C ALA A 259 23.49 11.26 -1.33
N PRO A 260 24.18 10.45 -0.51
CA PRO A 260 23.99 9.00 -0.49
C PRO A 260 22.53 8.62 -0.18
N LEU A 261 22.02 7.53 -0.78
CA LEU A 261 20.66 7.04 -0.55
C LEU A 261 20.38 6.57 0.88
N LYS A 262 21.40 6.52 1.76
CA LYS A 262 21.26 6.17 3.19
C LYS A 262 20.17 6.97 3.91
N PHE A 263 19.84 8.19 3.47
CA PHE A 263 18.72 8.94 4.06
C PHE A 263 17.36 8.22 3.93
N LEU A 264 17.19 7.29 2.99
CA LEU A 264 15.97 6.48 2.85
C LEU A 264 15.70 5.60 4.07
N LEU A 265 16.73 5.25 4.85
CA LEU A 265 16.59 4.45 6.07
C LEU A 265 15.69 5.11 7.12
N HIS A 266 15.52 6.44 7.07
CA HIS A 266 14.58 7.17 7.94
C HIS A 266 13.10 6.81 7.67
N LEU A 267 12.78 6.13 6.56
CA LEU A 267 11.45 5.56 6.31
C LEU A 267 11.22 4.22 7.02
N VAL A 268 12.28 3.61 7.55
CA VAL A 268 12.25 2.26 8.10
C VAL A 268 12.30 2.30 9.63
N SER A 269 11.52 1.42 10.24
CA SER A 269 11.52 1.10 11.66
C SER A 269 11.54 -0.42 11.82
N LYS A 270 11.75 -0.91 13.05
CA LYS A 270 11.67 -2.35 13.37
C LYS A 270 10.36 -2.97 12.88
N GLN A 271 9.24 -2.25 12.98
CA GLN A 271 7.91 -2.71 12.59
C GLN A 271 7.48 -2.36 11.16
N SER A 272 8.36 -1.77 10.33
CA SER A 272 8.02 -1.44 8.93
C SER A 272 7.80 -2.69 8.08
N HIS A 273 6.99 -2.55 7.04
CA HIS A 273 6.64 -3.62 6.11
C HIS A 273 7.88 -4.20 5.41
N LYS A 274 7.98 -5.54 5.31
CA LYS A 274 9.12 -6.25 4.70
C LYS A 274 9.47 -5.72 3.31
N LYS A 275 8.47 -5.48 2.45
CA LYS A 275 8.67 -4.90 1.11
C LYS A 275 9.28 -3.49 1.09
N LEU A 276 9.04 -2.64 2.09
CA LEU A 276 9.70 -1.34 2.17
C LEU A 276 11.18 -1.51 2.53
N LYS A 277 11.47 -2.38 3.52
CA LYS A 277 12.84 -2.69 3.92
C LYS A 277 13.65 -3.25 2.75
N SER A 278 13.09 -4.24 2.07
CA SER A 278 13.69 -4.85 0.87
C SER A 278 13.93 -3.80 -0.22
N ALA A 279 12.92 -2.99 -0.58
CA ALA A 279 13.09 -1.93 -1.58
C ALA A 279 14.24 -0.96 -1.25
N ILE A 280 14.33 -0.51 0.00
CA ILE A 280 15.39 0.40 0.42
C ILE A 280 16.75 -0.29 0.39
N ASN A 281 16.87 -1.51 0.93
CA ASN A 281 18.13 -2.26 0.91
C ASN A 281 18.61 -2.51 -0.54
N THR A 282 17.70 -2.86 -1.45
CA THR A 282 18.00 -3.03 -2.87
C THR A 282 18.49 -1.71 -3.50
N LEU A 283 17.84 -0.58 -3.22
CA LEU A 283 18.28 0.72 -3.72
C LEU A 283 19.65 1.15 -3.17
N LEU A 284 19.95 0.83 -1.92
CA LEU A 284 21.27 1.07 -1.33
C LEU A 284 22.34 0.18 -1.97
N LYS A 285 22.04 -1.11 -2.18
CA LYS A 285 22.93 -2.06 -2.85
C LYS A 285 23.31 -1.59 -4.26
N TYR A 286 22.31 -1.12 -5.01
CA TYR A 286 22.46 -0.74 -6.42
C TYR A 286 22.61 0.78 -6.64
N GLU A 287 22.94 1.54 -5.60
CA GLU A 287 22.98 3.01 -5.67
C GLU A 287 23.87 3.52 -6.81
N LYS A 288 25.07 2.94 -6.97
CA LYS A 288 26.00 3.31 -8.04
C LYS A 288 25.39 3.07 -9.42
N GLN A 289 24.78 1.91 -9.65
CA GLN A 289 24.17 1.54 -10.94
C GLN A 289 22.92 2.37 -11.26
N VAL A 290 22.15 2.79 -10.26
CA VAL A 290 20.96 3.65 -10.45
C VAL A 290 21.33 5.04 -10.95
N PHE A 291 22.45 5.60 -10.49
CA PHE A 291 22.86 6.96 -10.85
C PHE A 291 23.98 7.03 -11.88
N ARG A 292 24.51 5.91 -12.35
CA ARG A 292 25.62 5.89 -13.31
C ARG A 292 25.30 6.65 -14.60
N PHE A 293 24.03 6.68 -15.02
CA PHE A 293 23.61 7.47 -16.18
C PHE A 293 24.03 8.95 -16.08
N GLN A 294 24.09 9.54 -14.88
CA GLN A 294 24.49 10.94 -14.68
C GLN A 294 25.99 11.15 -14.96
N VAL A 295 26.81 10.15 -14.66
CA VAL A 295 28.26 10.17 -14.92
C VAL A 295 28.48 10.01 -16.43
N ILE A 296 27.83 9.02 -17.03
CA ILE A 296 27.91 8.76 -18.47
C ILE A 296 27.45 9.96 -19.29
N GLN A 297 26.32 10.58 -18.93
CA GLN A 297 25.82 11.78 -19.61
C GLN A 297 26.75 12.99 -19.45
N ARG A 298 27.51 13.07 -18.36
CA ARG A 298 28.50 14.14 -18.15
C ARG A 298 29.74 13.94 -19.01
N GLU A 299 30.23 12.70 -19.08
CA GLU A 299 31.37 12.32 -19.91
C GLU A 299 31.03 12.35 -21.41
N ASN A 300 29.76 12.09 -21.73
CA ASN A 300 29.27 12.03 -23.11
C ASN A 300 28.00 12.89 -23.27
N PRO A 301 28.12 14.24 -23.32
CA PRO A 301 26.97 15.14 -23.41
C PRO A 301 26.03 14.86 -24.59
N LYS A 302 26.60 14.36 -25.71
CA LYS A 302 25.84 13.97 -26.92
C LYS A 302 24.78 12.89 -26.64
N LEU A 303 24.99 12.04 -25.63
CA LEU A 303 24.04 10.98 -25.25
C LEU A 303 22.77 11.52 -24.58
N LYS A 304 22.72 12.80 -24.18
CA LYS A 304 21.54 13.39 -23.56
C LYS A 304 20.36 13.47 -24.54
N ASP A 305 20.64 13.65 -25.82
CA ASP A 305 19.66 13.79 -26.90
C ASP A 305 19.51 12.51 -27.73
N CYS A 306 20.35 11.50 -27.48
CA CYS A 306 20.23 10.19 -28.11
C CYS A 306 19.01 9.45 -27.58
N LYS A 307 18.10 9.08 -28.48
CA LYS A 307 17.06 8.08 -28.19
C LYS A 307 17.77 6.73 -28.01
N GLY A 308 17.89 6.28 -26.77
CA GLY A 308 18.38 4.92 -26.50
C GLY A 308 17.54 3.89 -27.27
N ILE A 309 18.18 2.81 -27.74
CA ILE A 309 17.46 1.71 -28.37
C ILE A 309 16.61 1.05 -27.29
N LYS A 310 15.31 1.38 -27.29
CA LYS A 310 14.36 0.81 -26.33
C LYS A 310 13.97 -0.58 -26.81
N VAL A 311 14.71 -1.58 -26.35
CA VAL A 311 14.31 -2.98 -26.42
C VAL A 311 13.26 -3.21 -25.32
N VAL A 312 12.02 -2.75 -25.52
CA VAL A 312 10.75 -3.20 -24.91
C VAL A 312 9.70 -2.10 -25.14
N ASN A 313 8.63 -2.45 -25.84
CA ASN A 313 7.35 -1.79 -25.67
C ASN A 313 6.37 -2.84 -25.12
N GLU A 314 5.90 -2.68 -23.87
CA GLU A 314 4.89 -3.59 -23.29
C GLU A 314 3.68 -3.77 -24.21
N THR A 315 3.30 -2.73 -24.96
CA THR A 315 2.18 -2.80 -25.92
C THR A 315 2.54 -3.65 -27.13
N SER A 316 3.79 -3.58 -27.62
CA SER A 316 4.30 -4.45 -28.69
C SER A 316 4.49 -5.89 -28.20
N MET A 317 4.98 -6.10 -26.97
CA MET A 317 5.11 -7.42 -26.35
C MET A 317 3.77 -8.11 -26.13
N ARG A 318 2.70 -7.37 -25.80
CA ARG A 318 1.34 -7.95 -25.77
C ARG A 318 0.85 -8.38 -27.14
N LYS A 319 1.18 -7.63 -28.21
CA LYS A 319 0.87 -8.02 -29.59
C LYS A 319 1.66 -9.27 -30.00
N VAL A 320 2.96 -9.29 -29.70
CA VAL A 320 3.87 -10.44 -29.93
C VAL A 320 3.36 -11.68 -29.20
N ASN A 321 3.07 -11.59 -27.90
CA ASN A 321 2.59 -12.72 -27.10
C ASN A 321 1.19 -13.17 -27.53
N ARG A 322 0.31 -12.25 -27.93
CA ARG A 322 -1.01 -12.59 -28.48
C ARG A 322 -0.87 -13.31 -29.82
N LEU A 323 0.00 -12.85 -30.72
CA LEU A 323 0.29 -13.51 -32.00
C LEU A 323 0.87 -14.90 -31.78
N PHE A 324 1.83 -15.03 -30.88
CA PHE A 324 2.39 -16.32 -30.46
C PHE A 324 1.29 -17.27 -29.98
N GLN A 325 0.41 -16.81 -29.09
CA GLN A 325 -0.74 -17.60 -28.61
C GLN A 325 -1.77 -17.94 -29.71
N THR A 326 -1.94 -17.06 -30.71
CA THR A 326 -2.88 -17.26 -31.83
C THR A 326 -2.29 -18.19 -32.90
N GLN A 327 -0.97 -18.24 -33.03
CA GLN A 327 -0.23 -19.04 -34.01
C GLN A 327 0.38 -20.32 -33.42
N MET A 328 -0.25 -20.92 -32.40
CA MET A 328 0.07 -22.22 -31.78
C MET A 328 -0.12 -23.42 -32.74
N GLY A 329 0.37 -23.30 -33.98
CA GLY A 329 0.37 -24.32 -35.03
C GLY A 329 1.58 -24.22 -35.96
N MET A 330 2.63 -23.48 -35.57
CA MET A 330 3.86 -23.35 -36.37
C MET A 330 4.88 -24.40 -35.95
N ARG A 331 5.38 -25.17 -36.92
CA ARG A 331 6.21 -26.36 -36.69
C ARG A 331 7.70 -26.08 -36.51
N THR A 332 8.20 -24.87 -36.83
CA THR A 332 9.64 -24.53 -36.80
C THR A 332 9.91 -23.09 -36.35
N LEU A 333 11.10 -22.84 -35.79
CA LEU A 333 11.57 -21.54 -35.29
C LEU A 333 11.57 -20.47 -36.39
N ASP A 334 12.04 -20.85 -37.59
CA ASP A 334 12.19 -19.93 -38.74
C ASP A 334 10.85 -19.37 -39.21
N ASN A 335 9.81 -20.21 -39.22
CA ASN A 335 8.46 -19.77 -39.57
C ASN A 335 7.91 -18.76 -38.56
N LEU A 336 8.26 -18.95 -37.28
CA LEU A 336 7.85 -18.04 -36.21
C LEU A 336 8.58 -16.70 -36.29
N VAL A 337 9.89 -16.73 -36.53
CA VAL A 337 10.72 -15.52 -36.74
C VAL A 337 10.24 -14.75 -37.96
N MET A 338 10.08 -15.41 -39.11
CA MET A 338 9.68 -14.79 -40.38
C MET A 338 8.30 -14.11 -40.27
N ARG A 339 7.28 -14.81 -39.78
CA ARG A 339 5.92 -14.27 -39.72
C ARG A 339 5.78 -13.15 -38.69
N THR A 340 6.39 -13.32 -37.52
CA THR A 340 6.29 -12.30 -36.46
C THR A 340 7.09 -11.06 -36.86
N SER A 341 8.25 -11.21 -37.50
CA SER A 341 9.04 -10.08 -37.99
C SER A 341 8.35 -9.31 -39.10
N HIS A 342 7.76 -10.00 -40.08
CA HIS A 342 6.96 -9.39 -41.14
C HIS A 342 5.74 -8.65 -40.58
N TYR A 343 5.03 -9.22 -39.61
CA TYR A 343 3.85 -8.57 -39.04
C TYR A 343 4.17 -7.30 -38.24
N LEU A 344 5.31 -7.30 -37.53
CA LEU A 344 5.73 -6.16 -36.73
C LEU A 344 6.63 -5.17 -37.48
N ASP A 345 6.92 -5.45 -38.75
CA ASP A 345 7.88 -4.70 -39.58
C ASP A 345 9.20 -4.45 -38.84
N CYS A 346 9.70 -5.48 -38.14
CA CYS A 346 10.94 -5.39 -37.38
C CYS A 346 11.57 -6.77 -37.10
N PRO A 347 12.89 -6.87 -36.97
CA PRO A 347 13.55 -8.14 -36.66
C PRO A 347 13.22 -8.64 -35.24
N ILE A 348 13.07 -9.95 -35.07
CA ILE A 348 12.68 -10.58 -33.79
C ILE A 348 13.61 -11.73 -33.44
N ILE A 349 14.08 -11.75 -32.20
CA ILE A 349 14.85 -12.85 -31.62
C ILE A 349 13.85 -13.77 -30.91
N VAL A 350 13.83 -15.06 -31.27
CA VAL A 350 13.00 -16.07 -30.61
C VAL A 350 13.94 -17.06 -29.92
N ALA A 351 13.81 -17.22 -28.61
CA ALA A 351 14.61 -18.18 -27.87
C ALA A 351 14.23 -19.62 -28.27
N PRO A 352 15.19 -20.56 -28.43
CA PRO A 352 14.91 -21.96 -28.74
C PRO A 352 13.97 -22.61 -27.72
N SER A 353 14.06 -22.19 -26.46
CA SER A 353 13.20 -22.63 -25.35
C SER A 353 11.71 -22.43 -25.60
N VAL A 354 11.32 -21.57 -26.55
CA VAL A 354 9.92 -21.30 -26.92
C VAL A 354 9.25 -22.48 -27.64
N LEU A 355 10.04 -23.37 -28.26
CA LEU A 355 9.55 -24.56 -28.97
C LEU A 355 9.55 -25.83 -28.10
N GLU A 356 10.23 -25.79 -26.95
CA GLU A 356 10.14 -26.78 -25.87
C GLU A 356 8.91 -26.50 -24.98
#